data_AF-A0A7X8IY11-F1
#
_entry.id   AF-A0A7X8IY11-F1
#
_cell.length_a   1.000
_cell.length_b   1.000
_cell.length_c   1.000
_cell.angle_alpha   90.00
_cell.angle_beta   90.00
_cell.angle_gamma   90.00
#
_symmetry.space_group_name_H-M   'P 1'
#
loop_
_entity.id
_entity.type
_entity.pdbx_description
1 polymer ?
#
loop_
_entity_poly.entity_id
_entity_poly.type
_entity_poly.pdbx_seq_one_letter_code
_entity_poly.pdbx_strand_id
1 'polypeptide(L)'
;MILKEITKNITILMLSLLVLACFSNNSETFTVAFETNGGNILATLTDIKSGTKISEPASPIKTGYIFSGWHKDSTLNTTWDFNIDTVDDNITLYAKWREKDPVIQPSNAIYVSITGSDSTGDGSFENPYKTLQFALDSDEVIPGSTVILRGGTYKSYTDIRIRKQNITIKSMDGEWAIIETPNTPVDLNGDPVHIYYCDNAVALSFRIEWHGDDLTGDNSSGCTLQRLEIKGGAYYCIKFETTWD
;
A
#
# COMPACT_ATOMS: atom_id res chain seq x y z
N MET A 1 -37.64 60.80 48.46
CA MET A 1 -36.56 60.82 47.45
C MET A 1 -35.81 59.48 47.40
N ILE A 2 -35.36 58.96 48.54
CA ILE A 2 -34.60 57.70 48.67
C ILE A 2 -35.37 56.46 48.12
N LEU A 3 -36.67 56.33 48.42
CA LEU A 3 -37.45 55.16 47.99
C LEU A 3 -37.61 55.05 46.46
N LYS A 4 -37.70 56.18 45.73
CA LYS A 4 -37.79 56.20 44.26
C LYS A 4 -36.48 55.74 43.59
N GLU A 5 -35.34 56.16 44.13
CA GLU A 5 -34.00 55.76 43.67
C GLU A 5 -33.74 54.27 43.92
N ILE A 6 -34.17 53.74 45.07
CA ILE A 6 -34.06 52.31 45.37
C ILE A 6 -34.89 51.47 44.39
N THR A 7 -36.15 51.85 44.12
CA THR A 7 -36.98 51.15 43.12
C THR A 7 -36.43 51.27 41.70
N LYS A 8 -35.84 52.41 41.32
CA LYS A 8 -35.22 52.61 40.01
C LYS A 8 -33.97 51.73 39.84
N ASN A 9 -33.13 51.62 40.88
CA ASN A 9 -31.93 50.77 40.83
C ASN A 9 -32.27 49.28 40.85
N ILE A 10 -33.30 48.86 41.61
CA ILE A 10 -33.78 47.48 41.59
C ILE A 10 -34.40 47.12 40.24
N THR A 11 -35.16 48.03 39.62
CA THR A 11 -35.74 47.80 38.28
C THR A 11 -34.67 47.77 37.19
N ILE A 12 -33.63 48.63 37.26
CA ILE A 12 -32.48 48.57 36.36
C ILE A 12 -31.69 47.26 36.55
N LEU A 13 -31.48 46.79 37.78
CA LEU A 13 -30.81 45.51 38.06
C LEU A 13 -31.64 44.31 37.58
N MET A 14 -32.96 44.34 37.77
CA MET A 14 -33.87 43.30 37.27
C MET A 14 -33.89 43.30 35.74
N LEU A 15 -33.92 44.47 35.09
CA LEU A 15 -33.91 44.59 33.64
C LEU A 15 -32.54 44.19 33.06
N SER A 16 -31.43 44.51 33.72
CA SER A 16 -30.09 44.09 33.28
C SER A 16 -29.86 42.59 33.45
N LEU A 17 -30.40 41.97 34.52
CA LEU A 17 -30.39 40.52 34.73
C LEU A 17 -31.29 39.80 33.71
N LEU A 18 -32.45 40.39 33.36
CA LEU A 18 -33.35 39.87 32.32
C LEU A 18 -32.73 39.96 30.92
N VAL A 19 -32.03 41.06 30.61
CA VAL A 19 -31.30 41.25 29.35
C VAL A 19 -30.13 40.25 29.25
N LEU A 20 -29.37 40.01 30.33
CA LEU A 20 -28.33 38.97 30.37
C LEU A 20 -28.89 37.55 30.17
N ALA A 21 -30.05 37.23 30.76
CA ALA A 21 -30.72 35.94 30.59
C ALA A 21 -31.29 35.75 29.16
N CYS A 22 -31.72 36.83 28.51
CA CYS A 22 -32.14 36.83 27.10
C CYS A 22 -30.99 36.62 26.10
N PHE A 23 -29.71 36.78 26.52
CA PHE A 23 -28.54 36.40 25.71
C PHE A 23 -28.09 34.96 25.94
N SER A 24 -29.00 34.07 26.34
CA SER A 24 -28.76 32.63 26.22
C SER A 24 -28.77 32.28 24.72
N ASN A 25 -27.60 32.38 24.09
CA ASN A 25 -27.33 31.73 22.81
C ASN A 25 -27.43 30.22 23.03
N ASN A 26 -28.65 29.69 23.04
CA ASN A 26 -28.91 28.27 23.10
C ASN A 26 -28.46 27.70 21.75
N SER A 27 -27.16 27.49 21.61
CA SER A 27 -26.57 26.91 20.41
C SER A 27 -27.03 25.46 20.37
N GLU A 28 -27.97 25.17 19.48
CA GLU A 28 -28.37 23.81 19.21
C GLU A 28 -27.13 23.00 18.81
N THR A 29 -27.01 21.81 19.38
CA THR A 29 -25.92 20.88 19.09
C THR A 29 -26.47 19.59 18.54
N PHE A 30 -25.68 18.99 17.65
CA PHE A 30 -26.06 17.81 16.90
C PHE A 30 -25.00 16.72 16.98
N THR A 31 -25.42 15.54 16.56
CA THR A 31 -24.63 14.33 16.50
C THR A 31 -24.36 13.95 15.05
N VAL A 32 -23.12 13.55 14.76
CA VAL A 32 -22.72 13.02 13.46
C VAL A 32 -22.29 11.57 13.62
N ALA A 33 -23.08 10.65 13.09
CA ALA A 33 -22.77 9.22 13.05
C ALA A 33 -22.13 8.85 11.71
N PHE A 34 -21.27 7.83 11.72
CA PHE A 34 -20.61 7.31 10.51
C PHE A 34 -21.02 5.85 10.28
N GLU A 35 -21.87 5.62 9.28
CA GLU A 35 -22.21 4.29 8.80
C GLU A 35 -21.21 3.88 7.73
N THR A 36 -20.31 2.95 8.06
CA THR A 36 -19.20 2.57 7.17
C THR A 36 -19.61 1.55 6.12
N ASN A 37 -20.87 1.09 6.11
CA ASN A 37 -21.41 0.16 5.12
C ASN A 37 -20.52 -1.09 4.96
N GLY A 38 -20.16 -1.68 6.11
CA GLY A 38 -19.33 -2.88 6.20
C GLY A 38 -17.81 -2.63 6.26
N GLY A 39 -17.37 -1.39 6.50
CA GLY A 39 -16.00 -1.09 6.89
C GLY A 39 -15.78 -1.25 8.41
N ASN A 40 -14.61 -0.83 8.91
CA ASN A 40 -14.38 -0.74 10.35
C ASN A 40 -15.31 0.29 11.02
N ILE A 41 -15.52 0.15 12.32
CA ILE A 41 -16.34 1.09 13.11
C ILE A 41 -15.55 2.40 13.31
N LEU A 42 -16.25 3.53 13.18
CA LEU A 42 -15.74 4.86 13.53
C LEU A 42 -16.55 5.45 14.69
N ALA A 43 -15.91 6.30 15.48
CA ALA A 43 -16.56 6.97 16.60
C ALA A 43 -17.50 8.08 16.12
N THR A 44 -18.68 8.14 16.73
CA THR A 44 -19.66 9.22 16.54
C THR A 44 -19.14 10.54 17.14
N LEU A 45 -19.40 11.65 16.48
CA LEU A 45 -19.16 12.99 17.03
C LEU A 45 -20.42 13.51 17.72
N THR A 46 -20.27 14.08 18.91
CA THR A 46 -21.36 14.70 19.68
C THR A 46 -21.08 16.18 19.91
N ASP A 47 -22.10 16.92 20.35
CA ASP A 47 -21.99 18.32 20.77
C ASP A 47 -21.50 19.27 19.66
N ILE A 48 -21.79 18.94 18.40
CA ILE A 48 -21.43 19.75 17.24
C ILE A 48 -22.43 20.91 17.10
N LYS A 49 -21.95 22.15 17.21
CA LYS A 49 -22.81 23.33 17.10
C LYS A 49 -23.42 23.44 15.69
N SER A 50 -24.69 23.83 15.62
CA SER A 50 -25.35 24.18 14.36
C SER A 50 -24.51 25.16 13.51
N GLY A 51 -24.51 24.96 12.18
CA GLY A 51 -23.78 25.79 11.23
C GLY A 51 -22.27 25.59 11.22
N THR A 52 -21.74 24.58 11.92
CA THR A 52 -20.28 24.30 11.93
C THR A 52 -19.89 23.22 10.94
N LYS A 53 -18.69 23.37 10.36
CA LYS A 53 -18.04 22.32 9.59
C LYS A 53 -17.32 21.38 10.55
N ILE A 54 -17.29 20.09 10.19
CA ILE A 54 -16.51 19.08 10.91
C ILE A 54 -15.25 18.73 10.13
N SER A 55 -14.20 18.29 10.83
CA SER A 55 -13.03 17.70 10.18
C SER A 55 -13.37 16.34 9.59
N GLU A 56 -12.82 16.04 8.42
CA GLU A 56 -12.95 14.70 7.83
C GLU A 56 -12.29 13.65 8.75
N PRO A 57 -12.97 12.54 9.07
CA PRO A 57 -12.36 11.46 9.85
C PRO A 57 -11.29 10.73 9.02
N ALA A 58 -10.48 9.90 9.68
CA ALA A 58 -9.63 8.96 8.96
C ALA A 58 -10.50 8.07 8.04
N SER A 59 -10.04 7.85 6.81
CA SER A 59 -10.78 7.02 5.85
C SER A 59 -11.01 5.62 6.44
N PRO A 60 -12.25 5.11 6.40
CA PRO A 60 -12.51 3.76 6.89
C PRO A 60 -11.83 2.73 5.98
N ILE A 61 -11.69 1.51 6.50
CA ILE A 61 -11.06 0.37 5.86
C ILE A 61 -12.12 -0.72 5.66
N LYS A 62 -12.21 -1.22 4.42
CA LYS A 62 -13.04 -2.37 4.04
C LYS A 62 -12.25 -3.27 3.10
N THR A 63 -11.96 -4.51 3.53
CA THR A 63 -11.15 -5.47 2.76
C THR A 63 -11.72 -5.68 1.36
N GLY A 64 -10.89 -5.52 0.33
CA GLY A 64 -11.28 -5.67 -1.07
C GLY A 64 -11.88 -4.42 -1.72
N TYR A 65 -11.98 -3.29 -1.01
CA TYR A 65 -12.60 -2.06 -1.50
C TYR A 65 -11.71 -0.83 -1.27
N ILE A 66 -11.95 0.22 -2.07
CA ILE A 66 -11.34 1.54 -1.97
C ILE A 66 -12.41 2.52 -1.51
N PHE A 67 -12.13 3.25 -0.43
CA PHE A 67 -13.03 4.30 0.08
C PHE A 67 -13.18 5.42 -0.95
N SER A 68 -14.43 5.76 -1.28
CA SER A 68 -14.79 6.69 -2.35
C SER A 68 -15.50 7.96 -1.85
N GLY A 69 -15.54 8.17 -0.52
CA GLY A 69 -16.11 9.36 0.11
C GLY A 69 -17.40 9.13 0.89
N TRP A 70 -17.82 10.17 1.61
CA TRP A 70 -18.99 10.19 2.49
C TRP A 70 -20.22 10.76 1.79
N HIS A 71 -21.40 10.21 2.09
CA HIS A 71 -22.69 10.63 1.51
C HIS A 71 -23.73 10.89 2.60
N LYS A 72 -24.65 11.81 2.36
CA LYS A 72 -25.72 12.23 3.30
C LYS A 72 -26.88 11.25 3.38
N ASP A 73 -26.98 10.35 2.41
CA ASP A 73 -28.07 9.40 2.28
C ASP A 73 -27.56 7.96 2.09
N SER A 74 -28.36 7.00 2.55
CA SER A 74 -28.04 5.57 2.47
C SER A 74 -28.06 5.03 1.03
N THR A 75 -28.64 5.77 0.08
CA THR A 75 -28.63 5.42 -1.35
C THR A 75 -27.39 5.90 -2.09
N LEU A 76 -26.48 6.62 -1.40
CA LEU A 76 -25.19 7.09 -1.89
C LEU A 76 -25.27 8.03 -3.11
N ASN A 77 -26.30 8.88 -3.13
CA ASN A 77 -26.56 9.81 -4.23
C ASN A 77 -26.10 11.25 -3.95
N THR A 78 -26.05 11.65 -2.68
CA THR A 78 -25.71 13.00 -2.23
C THR A 78 -24.41 12.98 -1.46
N THR A 79 -23.33 13.48 -2.04
CA THR A 79 -22.02 13.56 -1.37
C THR A 79 -22.06 14.56 -0.21
N TRP A 80 -21.27 14.28 0.84
CA TRP A 80 -20.92 15.25 1.88
C TRP A 80 -19.52 15.81 1.61
N ASP A 81 -19.40 17.13 1.52
CA ASP A 81 -18.14 17.85 1.33
C ASP A 81 -17.73 18.58 2.61
N PHE A 82 -16.68 18.09 3.28
CA PHE A 82 -16.17 18.66 4.54
C PHE A 82 -15.67 20.11 4.42
N ASN A 83 -15.40 20.60 3.21
CA ASN A 83 -14.98 21.98 2.99
C ASN A 83 -16.15 22.94 2.79
N ILE A 84 -17.36 22.44 2.54
CA ILE A 84 -18.53 23.27 2.18
C ILE A 84 -19.67 23.05 3.16
N ASP A 85 -19.99 21.81 3.46
CA ASP A 85 -21.17 21.43 4.23
C ASP A 85 -21.02 21.71 5.73
N THR A 86 -22.14 22.10 6.35
CA THR A 86 -22.28 22.38 7.78
C THR A 86 -23.26 21.41 8.43
N VAL A 87 -23.06 21.14 9.71
CA VAL A 87 -23.96 20.32 10.51
C VAL A 87 -25.08 21.19 11.05
N ASP A 88 -26.29 20.97 10.55
CA ASP A 88 -27.49 21.73 10.92
C ASP A 88 -28.61 20.85 11.50
N ASP A 89 -28.38 19.55 11.56
CA ASP A 89 -29.24 18.57 12.24
C ASP A 89 -28.42 17.32 12.59
N ASN A 90 -29.00 16.39 13.35
CA ASN A 90 -28.42 15.06 13.52
C ASN A 90 -28.31 14.37 12.16
N ILE A 91 -27.11 13.92 11.80
CA ILE A 91 -26.84 13.33 10.48
C ILE A 91 -26.06 12.02 10.61
N THR A 92 -26.37 11.08 9.73
CA THR A 92 -25.54 9.89 9.51
C THR A 92 -24.88 10.02 8.15
N LEU A 93 -23.55 9.95 8.12
CA LEU A 93 -22.77 9.92 6.89
C LEU A 93 -22.48 8.47 6.50
N TYR A 94 -22.76 8.15 5.24
CA TYR A 94 -22.65 6.80 4.69
C TYR A 94 -21.42 6.68 3.80
N ALA A 95 -20.58 5.69 4.08
CA ALA A 95 -19.38 5.44 3.29
C ALA A 95 -19.75 4.84 1.92
N LYS A 96 -19.22 5.43 0.85
CA LYS A 96 -19.26 4.84 -0.49
C LYS A 96 -17.95 4.11 -0.77
N TRP A 97 -18.09 2.97 -1.45
CA TRP A 97 -16.99 2.10 -1.78
C TRP A 97 -16.97 1.84 -3.28
N ARG A 98 -15.77 1.75 -3.83
CA ARG A 98 -15.53 1.11 -5.11
C ARG A 98 -14.82 -0.20 -4.83
N GLU A 99 -15.16 -1.27 -5.53
CA GLU A 99 -14.34 -2.47 -5.49
C GLU A 99 -12.90 -2.09 -5.88
N LYS A 100 -11.93 -2.63 -5.15
CA LYS A 100 -10.56 -2.63 -5.66
C LYS A 100 -10.65 -3.44 -6.96
N ASP A 101 -10.08 -2.94 -8.05
CA ASP A 101 -10.01 -3.73 -9.28
C ASP A 101 -9.53 -5.13 -8.90
N PRO A 102 -10.15 -6.20 -9.43
CA PRO A 102 -9.60 -7.52 -9.24
C PRO A 102 -8.16 -7.38 -9.68
N VAL A 103 -7.22 -7.51 -8.73
CA VAL A 103 -5.83 -7.63 -9.12
C VAL A 103 -5.89 -8.85 -10.02
N ILE A 104 -5.68 -8.67 -11.32
CA ILE A 104 -5.57 -9.79 -12.25
C ILE A 104 -4.24 -10.41 -11.87
N GLN A 105 -4.25 -11.14 -10.77
CA GLN A 105 -3.20 -12.04 -10.38
C GLN A 105 -3.13 -12.98 -11.57
N PRO A 106 -2.01 -13.05 -12.30
CA PRO A 106 -1.80 -14.15 -13.22
C PRO A 106 -2.19 -15.41 -12.46
N SER A 107 -2.99 -16.31 -13.03
CA SER A 107 -3.58 -17.45 -12.30
C SER A 107 -2.54 -18.39 -11.67
N ASN A 108 -1.24 -18.13 -11.89
CA ASN A 108 -0.08 -18.82 -11.35
C ASN A 108 1.02 -17.82 -10.88
N ALA A 109 0.64 -16.64 -10.38
CA ALA A 109 1.60 -15.66 -9.87
C ALA A 109 2.01 -15.96 -8.42
N ILE A 110 3.32 -16.01 -8.19
CA ILE A 110 3.92 -16.26 -6.88
C ILE A 110 4.76 -15.05 -6.48
N TYR A 111 4.50 -14.49 -5.31
CA TYR A 111 5.13 -13.26 -4.84
C TYR A 111 6.27 -13.52 -3.88
N VAL A 112 7.34 -12.75 -4.07
CA VAL A 112 8.53 -12.73 -3.20
C VAL A 112 8.74 -11.30 -2.70
N SER A 113 9.02 -11.14 -1.41
CA SER A 113 9.26 -9.84 -0.77
C SER A 113 10.36 -9.98 0.29
N ILE A 114 11.25 -8.98 0.40
CA ILE A 114 12.29 -8.97 1.46
C ILE A 114 11.72 -9.01 2.90
N THR A 115 10.46 -8.59 3.07
CA THR A 115 9.68 -8.65 4.32
C THR A 115 8.79 -9.88 4.45
N GLY A 116 8.79 -10.77 3.45
CA GLY A 116 8.02 -12.01 3.45
C GLY A 116 8.58 -13.08 4.39
N SER A 117 8.03 -14.29 4.29
CA SER A 117 8.41 -15.43 5.11
C SER A 117 8.45 -16.74 4.30
N ASP A 118 9.54 -17.49 4.39
CA ASP A 118 9.63 -18.82 3.76
C ASP A 118 9.00 -19.91 4.65
N SER A 119 8.76 -19.64 5.92
CA SER A 119 8.15 -20.61 6.84
C SER A 119 6.63 -20.49 6.95
N THR A 120 6.11 -19.27 6.79
CA THR A 120 4.68 -18.96 6.96
C THR A 120 4.07 -18.30 5.73
N GLY A 121 4.88 -17.89 4.75
CA GLY A 121 4.39 -17.37 3.48
C GLY A 121 3.70 -18.46 2.67
N ASP A 122 2.71 -18.07 1.89
CA ASP A 122 2.00 -18.95 0.94
C ASP A 122 2.24 -18.54 -0.52
N GLY A 123 3.11 -17.54 -0.75
CA GLY A 123 3.41 -17.05 -2.09
C GLY A 123 2.33 -16.13 -2.67
N SER A 124 1.27 -15.81 -1.92
CA SER A 124 0.29 -14.81 -2.32
C SER A 124 0.83 -13.38 -2.20
N PHE A 125 0.12 -12.43 -2.80
CA PHE A 125 0.45 -11.00 -2.70
C PHE A 125 0.48 -10.49 -1.25
N GLU A 126 -0.45 -10.96 -0.41
CA GLU A 126 -0.60 -10.53 0.99
C GLU A 126 0.38 -11.27 1.92
N ASN A 127 0.75 -12.50 1.59
CA ASN A 127 1.64 -13.34 2.39
C ASN A 127 2.77 -13.96 1.53
N PRO A 128 3.68 -13.12 1.01
CA PRO A 128 4.70 -13.53 0.05
C PRO A 128 5.80 -14.38 0.70
N TYR A 129 6.47 -15.19 -0.12
CA TYR A 129 7.73 -15.82 0.28
C TYR A 129 8.82 -14.76 0.49
N LYS A 130 9.85 -15.11 1.26
CA LYS A 130 10.96 -14.21 1.57
C LYS A 130 12.06 -14.27 0.51
N THR A 131 12.44 -15.47 0.09
CA THR A 131 13.59 -15.68 -0.80
C THR A 131 13.18 -16.18 -2.17
N LEU A 132 13.93 -15.77 -3.21
CA LEU A 132 13.67 -16.20 -4.58
C LEU A 132 13.89 -17.71 -4.75
N GLN A 133 14.96 -18.27 -4.16
CA GLN A 133 15.23 -19.71 -4.28
C GLN A 133 14.11 -20.55 -3.65
N PHE A 134 13.58 -20.14 -2.50
CA PHE A 134 12.46 -20.84 -1.87
C PHE A 134 11.22 -20.83 -2.78
N ALA A 135 10.89 -19.67 -3.36
CA ALA A 135 9.77 -19.58 -4.30
C ALA A 135 9.97 -20.51 -5.51
N LEU A 136 11.17 -20.55 -6.09
CA LEU A 136 11.48 -21.42 -7.25
C LEU A 136 11.38 -22.92 -6.94
N ASP A 137 11.68 -23.31 -5.70
CA ASP A 137 11.60 -24.70 -5.24
C ASP A 137 10.20 -25.09 -4.72
N SER A 138 9.35 -24.11 -4.37
CA SER A 138 7.98 -24.34 -3.89
C SER A 138 7.11 -25.07 -4.91
N ASP A 139 6.28 -26.02 -4.46
CA ASP A 139 5.32 -26.76 -5.29
C ASP A 139 4.26 -25.87 -5.94
N GLU A 140 4.04 -24.66 -5.43
CA GLU A 140 3.12 -23.66 -5.99
C GLU A 140 3.62 -23.08 -7.33
N VAL A 141 4.94 -23.10 -7.58
CA VAL A 141 5.48 -22.76 -8.89
C VAL A 141 5.33 -23.97 -9.81
N ILE A 142 4.58 -23.82 -10.89
CA ILE A 142 4.36 -24.85 -11.91
C ILE A 142 4.69 -24.29 -13.30
N PRO A 143 4.79 -25.13 -14.34
CA PRO A 143 4.95 -24.62 -15.70
C PRO A 143 3.83 -23.63 -16.07
N GLY A 144 4.22 -22.44 -16.52
CA GLY A 144 3.37 -21.29 -16.80
C GLY A 144 3.30 -20.26 -15.65
N SER A 145 3.88 -20.55 -14.48
CA SER A 145 3.91 -19.62 -13.35
C SER A 145 4.73 -18.36 -13.62
N THR A 146 4.36 -17.28 -12.95
CA THR A 146 5.14 -16.04 -12.90
C THR A 146 5.58 -15.75 -11.47
N VAL A 147 6.87 -15.81 -11.18
CA VAL A 147 7.45 -15.39 -9.91
C VAL A 147 7.70 -13.89 -9.94
N ILE A 148 7.01 -13.14 -9.09
CA ILE A 148 7.03 -11.67 -9.04
C ILE A 148 7.77 -11.22 -7.78
N LEU A 149 8.88 -10.51 -7.96
CA LEU A 149 9.66 -9.95 -6.86
C LEU A 149 9.24 -8.51 -6.58
N ARG A 150 8.91 -8.21 -5.32
CA ARG A 150 8.72 -6.83 -4.86
C ARG A 150 10.05 -6.08 -4.78
N GLY A 151 9.99 -4.77 -4.75
CA GLY A 151 11.14 -3.88 -4.67
C GLY A 151 12.00 -4.16 -3.45
N GLY A 152 13.31 -4.16 -3.65
CA GLY A 152 14.29 -4.42 -2.59
C GLY A 152 15.45 -5.30 -3.04
N THR A 153 16.40 -5.48 -2.15
CA THR A 153 17.63 -6.23 -2.41
C THR A 153 17.57 -7.62 -1.78
N TYR A 154 17.53 -8.63 -2.63
CA TYR A 154 17.53 -10.05 -2.29
C TYR A 154 18.96 -10.55 -2.32
N LYS A 155 19.59 -10.65 -1.15
CA LYS A 155 20.94 -11.20 -1.03
C LYS A 155 20.89 -12.72 -1.16
N SER A 156 21.65 -13.25 -2.12
CA SER A 156 21.82 -14.69 -2.28
C SER A 156 23.26 -15.10 -1.97
N TYR A 157 23.40 -16.01 -1.01
CA TYR A 157 24.68 -16.61 -0.60
C TYR A 157 24.82 -18.04 -1.11
N THR A 158 23.90 -18.49 -1.96
CA THR A 158 23.89 -19.82 -2.55
C THR A 158 23.44 -19.70 -3.99
N ASP A 159 23.62 -20.78 -4.75
CA ASP A 159 23.12 -20.85 -6.12
C ASP A 159 21.63 -20.54 -6.20
N ILE A 160 21.26 -19.74 -7.21
CA ILE A 160 19.88 -19.62 -7.65
C ILE A 160 19.67 -20.63 -8.78
N ARG A 161 18.83 -21.63 -8.54
CA ARG A 161 18.58 -22.74 -9.46
C ARG A 161 17.13 -22.76 -9.86
N ILE A 162 16.88 -22.50 -11.14
CA ILE A 162 15.57 -22.66 -11.74
C ILE A 162 15.47 -24.07 -12.30
N ARG A 163 14.69 -24.92 -11.62
CA ARG A 163 14.53 -26.35 -11.97
C ARG A 163 13.25 -26.66 -12.74
N LYS A 164 12.31 -25.70 -12.79
CA LYS A 164 10.98 -25.84 -13.38
C LYS A 164 10.91 -25.10 -14.71
N GLN A 165 10.43 -25.78 -15.74
CA GLN A 165 10.35 -25.26 -17.10
C GLN A 165 9.16 -24.31 -17.29
N ASN A 166 9.25 -23.43 -18.30
CA ASN A 166 8.19 -22.51 -18.69
C ASN A 166 7.74 -21.58 -17.55
N ILE A 167 8.67 -21.06 -16.77
CA ILE A 167 8.34 -20.07 -15.73
C ILE A 167 8.81 -18.69 -16.15
N THR A 168 8.11 -17.66 -15.70
CA THR A 168 8.53 -16.26 -15.85
C THR A 168 9.00 -15.74 -14.49
N ILE A 169 10.08 -14.97 -14.46
CA ILE A 169 10.54 -14.26 -13.25
C ILE A 169 10.58 -12.78 -13.56
N LYS A 170 9.93 -11.92 -12.75
CA LYS A 170 9.93 -10.47 -12.97
C LYS A 170 9.89 -9.62 -11.71
N SER A 171 10.28 -8.34 -11.82
CA SER A 171 9.92 -7.34 -10.79
C SER A 171 8.43 -7.04 -10.85
N MET A 172 7.84 -6.68 -9.71
CA MET A 172 6.51 -6.10 -9.64
C MET A 172 6.45 -4.78 -10.44
N ASP A 173 5.32 -4.53 -11.09
CA ASP A 173 5.16 -3.35 -11.93
C ASP A 173 5.30 -2.07 -11.08
N GLY A 174 6.18 -1.17 -11.49
CA GLY A 174 6.51 0.05 -10.76
C GLY A 174 7.55 -0.12 -9.64
N GLU A 175 8.02 -1.33 -9.38
CA GLU A 175 9.04 -1.65 -8.37
C GLU A 175 10.32 -2.22 -9.01
N TRP A 176 11.43 -2.23 -8.26
CA TRP A 176 12.72 -2.76 -8.71
C TRP A 176 13.28 -3.78 -7.72
N ALA A 177 13.29 -5.05 -8.12
CA ALA A 177 14.00 -6.08 -7.40
C ALA A 177 15.47 -6.14 -7.84
N ILE A 178 16.37 -6.22 -6.86
CA ILE A 178 17.80 -6.40 -7.04
C ILE A 178 18.18 -7.75 -6.46
N ILE A 179 18.79 -8.61 -7.25
CA ILE A 179 19.45 -9.82 -6.75
C ILE A 179 20.92 -9.46 -6.54
N GLU A 180 21.36 -9.47 -5.29
CA GLU A 180 22.72 -9.13 -4.90
C GLU A 180 23.48 -10.41 -4.56
N THR A 181 24.63 -10.63 -5.20
CA THR A 181 25.60 -11.64 -4.79
C THR A 181 26.72 -10.96 -4.00
N PRO A 182 27.09 -11.48 -2.80
CA PRO A 182 27.99 -10.81 -1.86
C PRO A 182 29.45 -10.67 -2.35
N ASN A 183 30.19 -9.80 -1.65
CA ASN A 183 31.55 -9.35 -2.00
C ASN A 183 32.60 -10.45 -2.11
N THR A 184 32.46 -11.48 -1.28
CA THR A 184 33.18 -12.73 -1.50
C THR A 184 32.21 -13.62 -2.24
N PRO A 185 32.45 -13.99 -3.51
CA PRO A 185 31.46 -14.65 -4.35
C PRO A 185 31.16 -16.07 -3.88
N VAL A 186 31.54 -16.45 -2.66
CA VAL A 186 31.50 -17.81 -2.17
C VAL A 186 30.24 -18.11 -1.37
N ASP A 187 29.71 -19.30 -1.54
CA ASP A 187 28.67 -19.85 -0.70
C ASP A 187 29.19 -20.14 0.71
N LEU A 188 28.35 -20.73 1.58
CA LEU A 188 28.76 -21.12 2.94
C LEU A 188 29.96 -22.09 2.98
N ASN A 189 30.35 -22.67 1.84
CA ASN A 189 31.44 -23.63 1.70
C ASN A 189 32.69 -23.05 1.03
N GLY A 190 32.66 -21.81 0.51
CA GLY A 190 33.81 -21.25 -0.21
C GLY A 190 33.71 -21.30 -1.74
N ASP A 191 32.57 -21.67 -2.33
CA ASP A 191 32.41 -21.85 -3.79
C ASP A 191 31.64 -20.71 -4.47
N PRO A 192 32.04 -20.24 -5.68
CA PRO A 192 31.33 -19.19 -6.42
C PRO A 192 29.80 -19.38 -6.47
N VAL A 193 29.03 -18.29 -6.29
CA VAL A 193 27.57 -18.28 -6.40
C VAL A 193 27.16 -18.22 -7.87
N HIS A 194 26.33 -19.16 -8.32
CA HIS A 194 25.89 -19.26 -9.70
C HIS A 194 24.37 -19.04 -9.85
N ILE A 195 23.96 -18.65 -11.07
CA ILE A 195 22.55 -18.67 -11.48
C ILE A 195 22.40 -19.69 -12.61
N TYR A 196 21.57 -20.70 -12.36
CA TYR A 196 21.25 -21.75 -13.31
C TYR A 196 19.80 -21.63 -13.78
N TYR A 197 19.58 -21.82 -15.07
CA TYR A 197 18.27 -21.88 -15.66
C TYR A 197 18.01 -23.22 -16.36
N CYS A 198 16.75 -23.60 -16.47
CA CYS A 198 16.31 -24.68 -17.34
C CYS A 198 15.81 -24.12 -18.67
N ASP A 199 15.73 -24.98 -19.69
CA ASP A 199 15.13 -24.62 -20.97
C ASP A 199 13.73 -24.00 -20.77
N ASN A 200 13.48 -22.88 -21.47
CA ASN A 200 12.23 -22.11 -21.45
C ASN A 200 11.93 -21.32 -20.17
N ALA A 201 12.89 -21.16 -19.24
CA ALA A 201 12.75 -20.13 -18.20
C ALA A 201 12.93 -18.73 -18.81
N VAL A 202 12.04 -17.81 -18.47
CA VAL A 202 12.07 -16.42 -18.96
C VAL A 202 12.33 -15.47 -17.79
N ALA A 203 13.33 -14.61 -17.94
CA ALA A 203 13.69 -13.58 -16.97
C ALA A 203 13.35 -12.20 -17.52
N LEU A 204 12.49 -11.44 -16.86
CA LEU A 204 12.04 -10.13 -17.30
C LEU A 204 12.27 -9.07 -16.22
N SER A 205 13.01 -8.02 -16.55
CA SER A 205 12.98 -6.76 -15.78
C SER A 205 13.37 -6.88 -14.29
N PHE A 206 14.54 -7.41 -13.97
CA PHE A 206 15.16 -7.30 -12.64
C PHE A 206 16.65 -6.96 -12.77
N ARG A 207 17.25 -6.44 -11.70
CA ARG A 207 18.69 -6.10 -11.66
C ARG A 207 19.46 -7.22 -10.95
N ILE A 208 20.63 -7.55 -11.47
CA ILE A 208 21.62 -8.38 -10.79
C ILE A 208 22.83 -7.50 -10.51
N GLU A 209 23.25 -7.39 -9.25
CA GLU A 209 24.44 -6.61 -8.85
C GLU A 209 25.52 -7.53 -8.26
N TRP A 210 26.75 -7.31 -8.72
CA TRP A 210 27.95 -7.87 -8.14
C TRP A 210 28.69 -6.77 -7.39
N HIS A 211 29.05 -7.02 -6.14
CA HIS A 211 30.01 -6.19 -5.41
C HIS A 211 31.35 -6.90 -5.45
N GLY A 212 32.36 -6.30 -6.07
CA GLY A 212 33.73 -6.82 -6.04
C GLY A 212 34.58 -6.12 -5.01
N ASP A 213 35.57 -6.80 -4.45
CA ASP A 213 36.78 -6.15 -3.99
C ASP A 213 37.73 -5.91 -5.18
N ASP A 214 37.83 -4.65 -5.58
CA ASP A 214 38.75 -4.17 -6.60
C ASP A 214 40.21 -4.37 -6.14
N LEU A 215 40.95 -5.28 -6.79
CA LEU A 215 42.40 -5.40 -6.62
C LEU A 215 43.18 -5.41 -7.93
N THR A 216 42.59 -5.06 -9.08
CA THR A 216 43.37 -5.06 -10.34
C THR A 216 43.17 -3.87 -11.28
N GLY A 217 42.44 -2.82 -10.90
CA GLY A 217 42.66 -1.50 -11.51
C GLY A 217 42.51 -1.46 -13.04
N ASP A 218 41.54 -2.18 -13.59
CA ASP A 218 41.02 -1.96 -14.94
C ASP A 218 39.54 -1.58 -14.84
N ASN A 219 39.29 -0.27 -14.90
CA ASN A 219 37.96 0.35 -14.93
C ASN A 219 37.32 0.27 -16.33
N SER A 220 37.14 -0.94 -16.87
CA SER A 220 36.31 -1.18 -18.06
C SER A 220 34.92 -1.72 -17.71
N SER A 221 34.19 -0.89 -16.94
CA SER A 221 32.75 -0.62 -17.08
C SER A 221 31.84 -1.73 -17.67
N GLY A 222 31.09 -2.36 -16.77
CA GLY A 222 29.62 -2.33 -16.87
C GLY A 222 28.88 -3.67 -16.91
N CYS A 223 27.81 -3.76 -16.11
CA CYS A 223 26.55 -4.34 -16.53
C CYS A 223 25.39 -3.52 -15.94
N THR A 224 24.62 -2.87 -16.83
CA THR A 224 23.23 -2.44 -16.57
C THR A 224 22.44 -2.95 -17.76
N LEU A 225 21.29 -3.61 -17.59
CA LEU A 225 20.41 -3.94 -18.72
C LEU A 225 18.93 -3.86 -18.33
N GLN A 226 18.13 -3.25 -19.22
CA GLN A 226 16.68 -3.07 -19.14
C GLN A 226 16.03 -3.61 -20.43
N ARG A 227 14.85 -4.25 -20.31
CA ARG A 227 14.03 -4.91 -21.37
C ARG A 227 14.78 -5.98 -22.20
N LEU A 228 14.67 -7.28 -21.86
CA LEU A 228 15.24 -8.35 -22.70
C LEU A 228 14.35 -9.60 -22.82
N GLU A 229 14.27 -10.14 -24.05
CA GLU A 229 13.72 -11.45 -24.46
C GLU A 229 14.89 -12.34 -24.92
N ILE A 230 14.93 -13.62 -24.54
CA ILE A 230 15.91 -14.59 -25.06
C ILE A 230 15.21 -15.89 -25.47
N LYS A 231 15.42 -16.30 -26.73
CA LYS A 231 14.96 -17.59 -27.28
C LYS A 231 16.14 -18.56 -27.51
N GLY A 232 16.20 -19.62 -26.69
CA GLY A 232 17.02 -20.83 -26.87
C GLY A 232 18.53 -20.73 -26.54
N GLY A 233 19.14 -21.86 -26.12
CA GLY A 233 20.60 -22.05 -26.05
C GLY A 233 21.11 -22.83 -24.82
N ALA A 234 22.15 -23.66 -25.00
CA ALA A 234 22.76 -24.50 -23.96
C ALA A 234 24.01 -23.85 -23.33
N TYR A 235 24.03 -23.88 -22.00
CA TYR A 235 25.16 -23.81 -21.06
C TYR A 235 26.34 -22.84 -21.29
N TYR A 236 26.34 -21.84 -20.39
CA TYR A 236 27.40 -20.99 -19.83
C TYR A 236 28.06 -19.89 -20.68
N CYS A 237 28.18 -18.74 -20.00
CA CYS A 237 28.72 -17.43 -20.42
C CYS A 237 27.81 -16.69 -21.42
N ILE A 238 27.14 -15.66 -20.91
CA ILE A 238 26.26 -14.78 -21.69
C ILE A 238 27.11 -14.12 -22.80
N LYS A 239 26.89 -14.51 -24.07
CA LYS A 239 27.42 -13.84 -25.27
C LYS A 239 26.27 -13.08 -25.92
N PHE A 240 26.40 -11.75 -26.05
CA PHE A 240 25.37 -10.92 -26.69
C PHE A 240 25.74 -10.63 -28.15
N GLU A 241 24.85 -11.00 -29.07
CA GLU A 241 24.78 -10.44 -30.43
C GLU A 241 23.42 -9.76 -30.57
N THR A 242 23.40 -8.53 -31.09
CA THR A 242 22.19 -7.75 -31.29
C THR A 242 22.08 -7.42 -32.77
N THR A 243 20.89 -7.63 -33.35
CA THR A 243 20.51 -6.97 -34.60
C THR A 243 19.34 -6.06 -34.25
N TRP A 244 19.64 -4.77 -34.27
CA TRP A 244 18.79 -3.67 -33.83
C TRP A 244 17.81 -3.28 -34.92
N ASP A 245 16.64 -2.79 -34.49
CA ASP A 245 16.11 -1.48 -34.93
C ASP A 245 15.72 -0.69 -33.67
#